data_AF-A0ABD6G157-F1
#
_entry.id   AF-A0ABD6G157-F1
#
_cell.length_a   1.000
_cell.length_b   1.000
_cell.length_c   1.000
_cell.angle_alpha   90.00
_cell.angle_beta   90.00
_cell.angle_gamma   90.00
#
_symmetry.space_group_name_H-M   'P 1'
#
loop_
_entity.id
_entity.type
_entity.pdbx_description
1 polymer ?
#
loop_
_entity_poly.entity_id
_entity_poly.type
_entity_poly.pdbx_seq_one_letter_code
_entity_poly.pdbx_strand_id
1 'polypeptide(L)'
;NTIWVTGHFHLTVATAVALTFFGTAFWLIPHLNGRKLTKRANSMANCAGILWAIGMTIMSSAMHIAGLLGAPRRSAYSEYGGSEQAAEWISYQITQAIGGSILFIAILVITGLIIYLGFFAPKGEEEFPVAEVAPGAEKVPAALENFKLWGIIMIAVIIFAYTIPIIDIINNSPVGSKGFKLW
;
A
#
# COMPACT_ATOMS: atom_id res chain seq x y z
N ASN A 1 7.60 -12.46 -14.84
CA ASN A 1 7.15 -11.11 -14.43
C ASN A 1 5.62 -11.06 -14.42
N THR A 2 4.98 -11.62 -13.39
CA THR A 2 3.52 -11.87 -13.40
C THR A 2 2.75 -10.87 -12.53
N ILE A 3 1.43 -10.88 -12.66
CA ILE A 3 0.50 -10.08 -11.84
C ILE A 3 0.46 -10.50 -10.37
N TRP A 4 1.11 -11.62 -10.00
CA TRP A 4 1.38 -11.98 -8.61
C TRP A 4 2.03 -10.83 -7.83
N VAL A 5 3.07 -10.22 -8.42
CA VAL A 5 3.78 -9.10 -7.78
C VAL A 5 2.83 -7.93 -7.54
N THR A 6 1.89 -7.71 -8.46
CA THR A 6 0.81 -6.73 -8.32
C THR A 6 -0.10 -7.05 -7.15
N GLY A 7 -0.56 -8.29 -7.01
CA GLY A 7 -1.30 -8.72 -5.83
C GLY A 7 -0.54 -8.46 -4.53
N HIS A 8 0.75 -8.78 -4.48
CA HIS A 8 1.58 -8.60 -3.28
C HIS A 8 1.63 -7.13 -2.81
N PHE A 9 1.92 -6.19 -3.71
CA PHE A 9 2.05 -4.78 -3.29
C PHE A 9 0.71 -4.10 -2.98
N HIS A 10 -0.41 -4.64 -3.46
CA HIS A 10 -1.73 -4.15 -3.05
C HIS A 10 -2.05 -4.51 -1.60
N LEU A 11 -1.56 -5.65 -1.11
CA LEU A 11 -1.71 -6.01 0.31
C LEU A 11 -0.77 -5.17 1.21
N THR A 12 0.46 -4.92 0.79
CA THR A 12 1.42 -4.19 1.63
C THR A 12 1.18 -2.68 1.59
N VAL A 13 1.18 -2.06 0.41
CA VAL A 13 1.07 -0.60 0.27
C VAL A 13 -0.39 -0.18 0.17
N ALA A 14 -1.15 -0.76 -0.77
CA ALA A 14 -2.50 -0.29 -1.02
C ALA A 14 -3.51 -0.72 0.07
N THR A 15 -3.14 -1.64 0.97
CA THR A 15 -3.97 -2.02 2.13
C THR A 15 -3.35 -1.53 3.42
N ALA A 16 -2.24 -2.11 3.89
CA ALA A 16 -1.70 -1.77 5.21
C ALA A 16 -1.31 -0.29 5.33
N VAL A 17 -0.55 0.24 4.36
CA VAL A 17 -0.14 1.67 4.39
C VAL A 17 -1.34 2.59 4.15
N ALA A 18 -2.14 2.34 3.11
CA ALA A 18 -3.27 3.21 2.76
C ALA A 18 -4.34 3.27 3.87
N LEU A 19 -4.72 2.13 4.46
CA LEU A 19 -5.68 2.10 5.58
C LEU A 19 -5.12 2.82 6.81
N THR A 20 -3.81 2.73 7.08
CA THR A 20 -3.18 3.51 8.14
C THR A 20 -3.35 5.01 7.87
N PHE A 21 -3.07 5.47 6.64
CA PHE A 21 -3.27 6.88 6.28
C PHE A 21 -4.73 7.33 6.35
N PHE A 22 -5.68 6.51 5.90
CA PHE A 22 -7.10 6.84 6.01
C PHE A 22 -7.55 6.92 7.47
N GLY A 23 -7.20 5.92 8.28
CA GLY A 23 -7.49 5.90 9.72
C GLY A 23 -6.91 7.11 10.43
N THR A 24 -5.64 7.45 10.16
CA THR A 24 -4.99 8.65 10.68
C THR A 24 -5.70 9.93 10.23
N ALA A 25 -6.03 10.04 8.95
CA ALA A 25 -6.69 11.23 8.40
C ALA A 25 -8.03 11.53 9.08
N PHE A 26 -8.80 10.51 9.47
CA PHE A 26 -10.12 10.70 10.07
C PHE A 26 -10.11 11.42 11.42
N TRP A 27 -9.02 11.35 12.19
CA TRP A 27 -8.85 12.13 13.43
C TRP A 27 -7.88 13.30 13.24
N LEU A 28 -6.86 13.17 12.40
CA LEU A 28 -5.85 14.22 12.21
C LEU A 28 -6.42 15.46 11.49
N ILE A 29 -7.25 15.26 10.46
CA ILE A 29 -7.88 16.38 9.74
C ILE A 29 -8.76 17.22 10.67
N PRO A 30 -9.72 16.65 11.43
CA PRO A 30 -10.51 17.45 12.35
C PRO A 30 -9.68 18.08 13.47
N HIS A 31 -8.65 17.39 13.99
CA HIS A 31 -7.71 17.95 14.97
C HIS A 31 -7.03 19.24 14.46
N LEU A 32 -6.50 19.22 13.23
CA LEU A 32 -5.83 20.38 12.64
C LEU A 32 -6.78 21.54 12.31
N ASN A 33 -8.06 21.24 12.05
CA ASN A 33 -9.04 22.24 11.59
C ASN A 33 -10.00 22.72 12.68
N GLY A 34 -9.80 22.34 13.94
CA GLY A 34 -10.71 22.69 15.05
C GLY A 34 -12.13 22.14 14.86
N ARG A 35 -12.21 20.92 14.34
CA ARG A 35 -13.46 20.17 14.11
C ARG A 35 -13.41 18.86 14.87
N LYS A 36 -14.54 18.13 14.86
CA LYS A 36 -14.66 16.85 15.58
C LYS A 36 -15.16 15.72 14.69
N LEU A 37 -14.59 14.53 14.87
CA LEU A 37 -15.07 13.30 14.26
C LEU A 37 -16.38 12.87 14.94
N THR A 38 -17.50 13.02 14.23
CA THR A 38 -18.81 12.63 14.77
C THR A 38 -18.96 11.11 14.83
N LYS A 39 -19.80 10.59 15.74
CA LYS A 39 -20.09 9.14 15.83
C LYS A 39 -20.56 8.55 14.50
N ARG A 40 -21.36 9.31 13.73
CA ARG A 40 -21.85 8.91 12.41
C ARG A 40 -20.71 8.83 11.39
N ALA A 41 -19.86 9.85 11.34
CA ALA A 41 -18.70 9.87 10.45
C ALA A 41 -17.71 8.74 10.79
N ASN A 42 -17.46 8.47 12.08
CA ASN A 42 -16.63 7.36 12.52
C ASN A 42 -17.21 5.99 12.08
N SER A 43 -18.52 5.76 12.26
CA SER A 43 -19.15 4.53 11.80
C SER A 43 -19.02 4.34 10.27
N MET A 44 -19.21 5.40 9.50
CA MET A 44 -19.01 5.37 8.04
C MET A 44 -17.54 5.13 7.65
N ALA A 45 -16.59 5.74 8.37
CA ALA A 45 -15.16 5.55 8.18
C ALA A 45 -14.76 4.09 8.39
N ASN A 46 -15.24 3.47 9.48
CA ASN A 46 -14.99 2.05 9.75
C ASN A 46 -15.59 1.15 8.67
N CYS A 47 -16.83 1.41 8.25
CA CYS A 47 -17.47 0.67 7.16
C CYS A 47 -16.64 0.78 5.86
N ALA A 48 -16.21 1.98 5.48
CA ALA A 48 -15.41 2.19 4.29
C ALA A 48 -14.03 1.50 4.39
N GLY A 49 -13.38 1.52 5.55
CA GLY A 49 -12.14 0.79 5.80
C GLY A 49 -12.30 -0.72 5.69
N ILE A 50 -13.41 -1.28 6.21
CA ILE A 50 -13.73 -2.71 6.07
C ILE A 50 -13.99 -3.07 4.61
N LEU A 51 -14.79 -2.26 3.89
CA LEU A 51 -15.03 -2.46 2.46
C LEU A 51 -13.73 -2.40 1.66
N TRP A 52 -12.84 -1.48 2.00
CA TRP A 52 -11.51 -1.39 1.38
C TRP A 52 -10.68 -2.65 1.62
N ALA A 53 -10.61 -3.14 2.86
CA ALA A 53 -9.90 -4.37 3.18
C ALA A 53 -10.47 -5.60 2.44
N ILE A 54 -11.79 -5.71 2.36
CA ILE A 54 -12.48 -6.78 1.62
C ILE A 54 -12.17 -6.68 0.12
N GLY A 55 -12.32 -5.49 -0.48
CA GLY A 55 -12.05 -5.24 -1.89
C GLY A 55 -10.59 -5.55 -2.25
N MET A 56 -9.64 -5.12 -1.43
CA MET A 56 -8.21 -5.42 -1.59
C MET A 56 -7.94 -6.92 -1.47
N THR A 57 -8.57 -7.61 -0.53
CA THR A 57 -8.38 -9.06 -0.33
C THR A 57 -8.87 -9.84 -1.55
N ILE A 58 -10.07 -9.54 -2.06
CA ILE A 58 -10.64 -10.18 -3.25
C ILE A 58 -9.75 -9.91 -4.47
N MET A 59 -9.45 -8.62 -4.71
CA MET A 59 -8.67 -8.19 -5.86
C MET A 59 -7.26 -8.80 -5.84
N SER A 60 -6.58 -8.72 -4.70
CA SER A 60 -5.21 -9.22 -4.57
C SER A 60 -5.17 -10.73 -4.68
N SER A 61 -6.11 -11.46 -4.07
CA SER A 61 -6.16 -12.93 -4.16
C SER A 61 -6.32 -13.39 -5.61
N ALA A 62 -7.20 -12.74 -6.37
CA ALA A 62 -7.36 -13.02 -7.79
C ALA A 62 -6.06 -12.76 -8.60
N MET A 63 -5.37 -11.65 -8.32
CA MET A 63 -4.07 -11.34 -8.94
C MET A 63 -2.99 -12.36 -8.59
N HIS A 64 -2.95 -12.87 -7.34
CA HIS A 64 -2.02 -13.93 -6.97
C HIS A 64 -2.31 -15.20 -7.77
N ILE A 65 -3.57 -15.67 -7.78
CA ILE A 65 -3.91 -16.91 -8.49
C ILE A 65 -3.65 -16.79 -9.99
N ALA A 66 -4.12 -15.72 -10.65
CA ALA A 66 -3.82 -15.47 -12.06
C ALA A 66 -2.30 -15.37 -12.33
N GLY A 67 -1.56 -14.77 -11.40
CA GLY A 67 -0.11 -14.66 -11.48
C GLY A 67 0.64 -15.99 -11.37
N LEU A 68 0.11 -16.97 -10.63
CA LEU A 68 0.62 -18.36 -10.62
C LEU A 68 0.36 -19.07 -11.95
N LEU A 69 -0.77 -18.77 -12.59
CA LEU A 69 -1.14 -19.28 -13.92
C LEU A 69 -0.41 -18.57 -15.07
N GLY A 70 0.58 -17.72 -14.76
CA GLY A 70 1.43 -17.09 -15.76
C GLY A 70 0.95 -15.74 -16.28
N ALA A 71 -0.17 -15.20 -15.78
CA ALA A 71 -0.69 -13.91 -16.23
C ALA A 71 0.35 -12.79 -16.04
N PRO A 72 0.77 -12.10 -17.12
CA PRO A 72 1.76 -11.05 -17.02
C PRO A 72 1.18 -9.82 -16.32
N ARG A 73 2.02 -9.07 -15.60
CA ARG A 73 1.66 -7.71 -15.18
C ARG A 73 1.98 -6.71 -16.28
N ARG A 74 1.31 -5.56 -16.25
CA ARG A 74 1.50 -4.44 -17.21
C ARG A 74 1.13 -4.81 -18.66
N SER A 75 0.07 -5.61 -18.83
CA SER A 75 -0.61 -5.83 -20.11
C SER A 75 -1.83 -4.88 -20.21
N ALA A 76 -2.14 -4.45 -21.43
CA ALA A 76 -3.25 -3.54 -21.69
C ALA A 76 -4.61 -4.27 -21.83
N TYR A 77 -4.59 -5.53 -22.29
CA TYR A 77 -5.80 -6.28 -22.64
C TYR A 77 -5.86 -7.62 -21.92
N SER A 78 -7.08 -7.96 -21.49
CA SER A 78 -7.44 -9.20 -20.79
C SER A 78 -7.15 -10.47 -21.58
N GLU A 79 -7.42 -10.44 -22.89
CA GLU A 79 -7.25 -11.58 -23.80
C GLU A 79 -5.80 -11.79 -24.25
N TYR A 80 -4.90 -10.86 -23.90
CA TYR A 80 -3.47 -10.93 -24.20
C TYR A 80 -3.17 -11.32 -25.67
N GLY A 81 -3.84 -10.66 -26.62
CA GLY A 81 -3.68 -10.93 -28.05
C GLY A 81 -4.33 -12.24 -28.54
N GLY A 82 -5.33 -12.76 -27.82
CA GLY A 82 -6.03 -13.99 -28.17
C GLY A 82 -5.27 -15.27 -27.81
N SER A 83 -4.29 -15.19 -26.91
CA SER A 83 -3.55 -16.37 -26.47
C SER A 83 -4.48 -17.36 -25.76
N GLU A 84 -4.35 -18.65 -26.07
CA GLU A 84 -5.19 -19.70 -25.47
C GLU A 84 -5.10 -19.72 -23.95
N GLN A 85 -3.90 -19.49 -23.39
CA GLN A 85 -3.67 -19.41 -21.95
C GLN A 85 -4.43 -18.26 -21.27
N ALA A 86 -4.69 -17.15 -21.98
CA ALA A 86 -5.41 -16.02 -21.39
C ALA A 86 -6.86 -16.38 -21.02
N ALA A 87 -7.45 -17.37 -21.69
CA ALA A 87 -8.79 -17.86 -21.35
C ALA A 87 -8.86 -18.39 -19.90
N GLU A 88 -7.78 -18.96 -19.38
CA GLU A 88 -7.69 -19.47 -18.00
C GLU A 88 -7.72 -18.36 -16.94
N TRP A 89 -7.38 -17.13 -17.32
CA TRP A 89 -7.27 -16.00 -16.39
C TRP A 89 -8.56 -15.19 -16.26
N ILE A 90 -9.48 -15.30 -17.22
CA ILE A 90 -10.65 -14.41 -17.35
C ILE A 90 -11.51 -14.40 -16.09
N SER A 91 -11.79 -15.55 -15.49
CA SER A 91 -12.57 -15.64 -14.25
C SER A 91 -11.91 -14.89 -13.08
N TYR A 92 -10.59 -14.96 -12.98
CA TYR A 92 -9.81 -14.21 -11.99
C TYR A 92 -9.77 -12.72 -12.30
N GLN A 93 -9.70 -12.32 -13.56
CA GLN A 93 -9.78 -10.91 -13.95
C GLN A 93 -11.17 -10.32 -13.63
N ILE A 94 -12.24 -11.09 -13.80
CA ILE A 94 -13.59 -10.69 -13.36
C ILE A 94 -13.63 -10.55 -11.83
N THR A 95 -13.06 -11.51 -11.09
CA THR A 95 -12.96 -11.44 -9.62
C THR A 95 -12.15 -10.20 -9.18
N GLN A 96 -11.08 -9.89 -9.89
CA GLN A 96 -10.29 -8.69 -9.70
C GLN A 96 -11.14 -7.43 -9.93
N ALA A 97 -11.96 -7.39 -10.98
CA ALA A 97 -12.86 -6.27 -11.27
C ALA A 97 -13.96 -6.10 -10.21
N ILE A 98 -14.47 -7.19 -9.63
CA ILE A 98 -15.40 -7.15 -8.50
C ILE A 98 -14.72 -6.48 -7.29
N GLY A 99 -13.53 -6.92 -6.93
CA GLY A 99 -12.74 -6.30 -5.86
C GLY A 99 -12.47 -4.81 -6.14
N GLY A 100 -12.07 -4.47 -7.37
CA GLY A 100 -11.86 -3.09 -7.82
C GLY A 100 -13.13 -2.22 -7.74
N SER A 101 -14.30 -2.78 -8.01
CA SER A 101 -15.58 -2.06 -7.92
C SER A 101 -15.95 -1.74 -6.47
N ILE A 102 -15.70 -2.67 -5.54
CA ILE A 102 -15.86 -2.42 -4.10
C ILE A 102 -14.92 -1.30 -3.65
N LEU A 103 -13.66 -1.32 -4.11
CA LEU A 103 -12.67 -0.28 -3.81
C LEU A 103 -13.08 1.08 -4.37
N PHE A 104 -13.67 1.12 -5.55
CA PHE A 104 -14.19 2.34 -6.14
C PHE A 104 -15.31 2.96 -5.28
N ILE A 105 -16.23 2.16 -4.77
CA ILE A 105 -17.27 2.65 -3.85
C ILE A 105 -16.63 3.12 -2.54
N ALA A 106 -15.69 2.35 -1.99
CA ALA A 106 -15.01 2.70 -0.74
C ALA A 106 -14.25 4.04 -0.86
N ILE A 107 -13.52 4.28 -1.97
CA ILE A 107 -12.77 5.52 -2.15
C ILE A 107 -13.67 6.75 -2.25
N LEU A 108 -14.86 6.62 -2.88
CA LEU A 108 -15.83 7.70 -2.94
C LEU A 108 -16.33 8.08 -1.53
N VAL A 109 -16.61 7.08 -0.69
CA VAL A 109 -17.01 7.31 0.71
C VAL A 109 -15.88 7.95 1.51
N ILE A 110 -14.65 7.43 1.41
CA ILE A 110 -13.47 7.97 2.10
C ILE A 110 -13.20 9.42 1.69
N THR A 111 -13.23 9.70 0.39
CA THR A 111 -13.03 11.06 -0.15
C THR A 111 -14.11 12.00 0.36
N GLY A 112 -15.38 11.58 0.32
CA GLY A 112 -16.49 12.36 0.88
C GLY A 112 -16.34 12.64 2.37
N LEU A 113 -15.86 11.65 3.15
CA LEU A 113 -15.58 11.83 4.58
C LEU A 113 -14.43 12.81 4.82
N ILE A 114 -13.35 12.74 4.05
CA ILE A 114 -12.22 13.68 4.15
C ILE A 114 -12.69 15.12 3.86
N ILE A 115 -13.48 15.32 2.82
CA ILE A 115 -14.06 16.63 2.49
C ILE A 115 -14.99 17.11 3.61
N TYR A 116 -15.88 16.23 4.10
CA TYR A 116 -16.76 16.53 5.22
C TYR A 116 -15.98 16.95 6.46
N LEU A 117 -14.96 16.19 6.86
CA LEU A 117 -14.14 16.47 8.05
C LEU A 117 -13.30 17.75 7.90
N GLY A 118 -12.85 18.08 6.68
CA GLY A 118 -12.11 19.32 6.44
C GLY A 118 -12.98 20.57 6.56
N PHE A 119 -14.20 20.53 6.02
CA PHE A 119 -14.97 21.75 5.74
C PHE A 119 -16.34 21.85 6.42
N PHE A 120 -16.97 20.72 6.77
CA PHE A 120 -18.39 20.69 7.12
C PHE A 120 -18.69 20.03 8.48
N ALA A 121 -17.77 19.25 9.03
CA ALA A 121 -17.91 18.65 10.36
C ALA A 121 -18.10 19.72 11.44
N PRO A 122 -18.87 19.46 12.51
CA PRO A 122 -19.06 20.46 13.57
C PRO A 122 -17.72 20.91 14.15
N LYS A 123 -17.63 22.20 14.48
CA LYS A 123 -16.49 22.73 15.23
C LYS A 123 -16.40 22.04 16.59
N GLY A 124 -15.19 21.79 17.06
CA GLY A 124 -14.96 21.11 18.33
C GLY A 124 -13.50 20.76 18.50
N GLU A 125 -13.22 20.06 19.59
CA GLU A 125 -11.89 19.56 19.89
C GLU A 125 -11.82 18.05 19.60
N GLU A 126 -10.80 17.68 18.83
CA GLU A 126 -10.41 16.30 18.56
C GLU A 126 -9.02 16.07 19.17
N GLU A 127 -8.86 14.98 19.91
CA GLU A 127 -7.60 14.65 20.57
C GLU A 127 -6.55 14.18 19.56
N PHE A 128 -5.27 14.43 19.84
CA PHE A 128 -4.17 13.74 19.17
C PHE A 128 -3.84 12.47 19.99
N PRO A 129 -4.22 11.26 19.52
CA PRO A 129 -4.12 10.06 20.33
C PRO A 129 -2.66 9.59 20.43
N VAL A 130 -1.97 9.98 21.50
CA VAL A 130 -0.64 9.46 21.84
C VAL A 130 -0.81 8.29 22.81
N ALA A 131 -0.27 7.12 22.46
CA ALA A 131 -0.30 5.97 23.36
C ALA A 131 0.70 6.17 24.52
N GLU A 132 0.30 5.77 25.73
CA GLU A 132 1.16 5.79 26.91
C GLU A 132 1.96 4.49 27.05
N VAL A 133 3.13 4.59 27.70
CA VAL A 133 3.96 3.42 28.02
C VAL A 133 3.27 2.60 29.11
N ALA A 134 3.22 1.27 28.92
CA ALA A 134 2.61 0.37 29.89
C ALA A 134 3.27 0.45 31.28
N PRO A 135 2.49 0.40 32.37
CA PRO A 135 3.05 0.38 33.73
C PRO A 135 4.01 -0.80 33.93
N GLY A 136 5.20 -0.53 34.47
CA GLY A 136 6.22 -1.55 34.71
C GLY A 136 7.03 -1.97 33.49
N ALA A 137 6.94 -1.24 32.36
CA ALA A 137 7.80 -1.49 31.21
C ALA A 137 9.29 -1.43 31.58
N GLU A 138 10.04 -2.43 31.11
CA GLU A 138 11.49 -2.47 31.28
C GLU A 138 12.18 -1.34 30.51
N LYS A 139 13.38 -0.97 30.95
CA LYS A 139 14.20 0.00 30.22
C LYS A 139 14.64 -0.61 28.90
N VAL A 140 14.53 0.18 27.83
CA VAL A 140 15.04 -0.21 26.52
C VAL A 140 16.57 -0.39 26.63
N PRO A 141 17.12 -1.53 26.15
CA PRO A 141 18.57 -1.73 26.12
C PRO A 141 19.29 -0.60 25.39
N ALA A 142 20.37 -0.07 25.97
CA ALA A 142 21.10 1.07 25.41
C ALA A 142 21.60 0.86 23.97
N ALA A 143 21.82 -0.39 23.55
CA ALA A 143 22.19 -0.72 22.18
C ALA A 143 21.06 -0.39 21.18
N LEU A 144 19.79 -0.56 21.55
CA LEU A 144 18.65 -0.26 20.68
C LEU A 144 18.42 1.25 20.52
N GLU A 145 18.83 2.07 21.49
CA GLU A 145 18.73 3.53 21.42
C GLU A 145 19.97 4.20 20.80
N ASN A 146 21.03 3.43 20.51
CA ASN A 146 22.26 3.97 19.95
C ASN A 146 22.18 4.10 18.42
N PHE A 147 21.68 5.25 17.95
CA PHE A 147 21.61 5.57 16.51
C PHE A 147 22.96 5.47 15.78
N LYS A 148 24.09 5.77 16.45
CA LYS A 148 25.42 5.66 15.83
C LYS A 148 25.78 4.21 15.54
N LEU A 149 25.51 3.30 16.49
CA LEU A 149 25.74 1.87 16.33
C LEU A 149 24.96 1.33 15.12
N TRP A 150 23.65 1.59 15.07
CA TRP A 150 22.81 1.11 13.97
C TRP A 150 23.13 1.78 12.63
N GLY A 151 23.52 3.06 12.64
CA GLY A 151 24.00 3.74 11.44
C GLY A 151 25.26 3.10 10.87
N ILE A 152 26.23 2.74 11.72
CA ILE A 152 27.45 2.03 11.31
C ILE A 152 27.10 0.65 10.75
N ILE A 153 26.24 -0.11 11.44
CA ILE A 153 25.81 -1.45 10.98
C ILE A 153 25.11 -1.35 9.62
N MET A 154 24.19 -0.40 9.45
CA MET A 154 23.48 -0.17 8.19
C MET A 154 24.46 0.09 7.04
N ILE A 155 25.42 1.00 7.24
CA ILE A 155 26.43 1.31 6.22
C ILE A 155 27.28 0.08 5.90
N ALA A 156 27.73 -0.64 6.93
CA ALA A 156 28.55 -1.84 6.75
C ALA A 156 27.81 -2.92 5.94
N VAL A 157 26.53 -3.17 6.24
CA VAL A 157 25.70 -4.14 5.52
C VAL A 157 25.45 -3.70 4.07
N ILE A 158 25.19 -2.41 3.82
CA ILE A 158 25.02 -1.88 2.46
C ILE A 158 26.31 -2.08 1.64
N ILE A 159 27.46 -1.69 2.20
CA ILE A 159 28.77 -1.87 1.54
C ILE A 159 28.99 -3.35 1.24
N PHE A 160 28.79 -4.22 2.23
CA PHE A 160 28.99 -5.65 2.05
C PHE A 160 28.08 -6.24 0.96
N ALA A 161 26.79 -5.88 0.95
CA ALA A 161 25.82 -6.41 0.01
C ALA A 161 26.05 -5.93 -1.44
N TYR A 162 26.51 -4.69 -1.63
CA TYR A 162 26.54 -4.06 -2.96
C TYR A 162 27.94 -3.90 -3.57
N THR A 163 29.03 -4.00 -2.80
CA THR A 163 30.39 -3.77 -3.33
C THR A 163 30.72 -4.72 -4.48
N ILE A 164 30.56 -6.03 -4.28
CA ILE A 164 30.89 -7.01 -5.32
C ILE A 164 29.98 -6.86 -6.55
N PRO A 165 28.63 -6.83 -6.41
CA PRO A 165 27.76 -6.62 -7.56
C PRO A 165 28.05 -5.34 -8.35
N ILE A 166 28.35 -4.22 -7.67
CA ILE A 166 28.66 -2.95 -8.35
C ILE A 166 30.00 -3.04 -9.11
N ILE A 167 31.04 -3.61 -8.50
CA ILE A 167 32.34 -3.81 -9.17
C ILE A 167 32.16 -4.70 -10.40
N ASP A 168 31.38 -5.78 -10.29
CA ASP A 168 31.11 -6.69 -11.40
C ASP A 168 30.39 -5.98 -12.56
N ILE A 169 29.35 -5.19 -12.25
CA ILE A 169 28.62 -4.39 -13.24
C ILE A 169 29.55 -3.39 -13.95
N ILE A 170 30.46 -2.73 -13.22
CA ILE A 170 31.38 -1.74 -13.79
C ILE A 170 32.41 -2.42 -14.70
N ASN A 171 33.00 -3.52 -14.27
CA ASN A 171 34.05 -4.20 -15.02
C ASN A 171 33.51 -4.96 -16.24
N ASN A 172 32.28 -5.44 -16.16
CA ASN A 172 31.65 -6.29 -17.19
C ASN A 172 30.49 -5.59 -17.92
N SER A 173 30.40 -4.27 -17.86
CA SER A 173 29.31 -3.53 -18.51
C SER A 173 29.34 -3.71 -20.03
N PRO A 174 28.22 -4.10 -20.68
CA PRO A 174 28.15 -4.14 -22.13
C PRO A 174 28.21 -2.73 -22.73
N VAL A 175 28.47 -2.64 -24.03
CA VAL A 175 28.35 -1.38 -24.76
C VAL A 175 26.94 -0.80 -24.59
N GLY A 176 26.85 0.51 -24.36
CA GLY A 176 25.57 1.18 -24.15
C GLY A 176 24.61 1.00 -25.32
N SER A 177 23.31 0.82 -25.02
CA SER A 177 22.26 0.83 -26.03
C SER A 177 21.78 2.25 -26.29
N LYS A 178 21.41 2.55 -27.54
CA LYS A 178 20.61 3.76 -27.84
C LYS A 178 19.24 3.60 -27.15
N GLY A 179 18.68 4.72 -26.67
CA GLY A 179 17.32 4.74 -26.14
C GLY A 179 16.27 4.49 -27.24
N PHE A 180 15.15 3.88 -26.88
CA PHE A 180 14.03 3.61 -27.78
C PHE A 180 12.82 4.46 -27.42
N LYS A 181 12.02 4.86 -28.43
CA LYS A 181 10.70 5.46 -28.25
C LYS A 181 9.66 4.52 -28.85
N LEU A 182 8.86 3.88 -28.00
CA LEU A 182 7.91 2.83 -28.38
C LEU A 182 6.45 3.29 -28.25
N TRP A 183 6.24 4.57 -27.90
CA TRP A 183 4.97 5.30 -27.86
C TRP A 183 5.24 6.80 -27.93
#